data_AF-A0A968T4M1-F1
#
_entry.id   AF-A0A968T4M1-F1
#
_cell.length_a   1.000
_cell.length_b   1.000
_cell.length_c   1.000
_cell.angle_alpha   90.00
_cell.angle_beta   90.00
_cell.angle_gamma   90.00
#
_symmetry.space_group_name_H-M   'P 1'
#
loop_
_entity.id
_entity.type
_entity.pdbx_description
1 polymer ?
#
loop_
_entity_poly.entity_id
_entity_poly.type
_entity_poly.pdbx_seq_one_letter_code
_entity_poly.pdbx_strand_id
1 'polypeptide(L)'
;MERAVLETINDIVLMETQDRFCYCDRFRADVAALVLNQLKPRYATSFEGSILTLDAIQSDEDLQVGIRKFVMESLVKVAANPRCTEPDCIFLAPKKDEVELELVTDSGSLRHSGANVLRE
;
A
#
# COMPACT_ATOMS: atom_id res chain seq x y z
N MET A 1 10.91 10.16 -17.40
CA MET A 1 9.73 10.42 -16.55
C MET A 1 9.17 9.12 -15.98
N GLU A 2 8.77 8.17 -16.83
CA GLU A 2 8.20 6.88 -16.41
C GLU A 2 8.99 6.16 -15.32
N ARG A 3 10.31 6.02 -15.48
CA ARG A 3 11.18 5.40 -14.47
C ARG A 3 11.05 6.04 -13.08
N ALA A 4 11.12 7.37 -12.99
CA ALA A 4 11.01 8.10 -11.72
C ALA A 4 9.61 7.92 -11.07
N VAL A 5 8.57 7.85 -11.89
CA VAL A 5 7.19 7.59 -11.42
C VAL A 5 7.09 6.17 -10.86
N LEU A 6 7.59 5.16 -11.57
CA LEU A 6 7.55 3.77 -11.12
C LEU A 6 8.38 3.55 -9.84
N GLU A 7 9.56 4.16 -9.74
CA GLU A 7 10.39 4.15 -8.53
C GLU A 7 9.60 4.75 -7.35
N THR A 8 8.98 5.92 -7.53
CA THR A 8 8.18 6.58 -6.49
C THR A 8 6.95 5.75 -6.07
N ILE A 9 6.26 5.12 -7.03
CA ILE A 9 5.16 4.21 -6.74
C ILE A 9 5.65 3.05 -5.88
N ASN A 10 6.74 2.40 -6.28
CA ASN A 10 7.28 1.27 -5.53
C ASN A 10 7.70 1.67 -4.12
N ASP A 11 8.38 2.80 -3.95
CA ASP A 11 8.79 3.31 -2.65
C ASP A 11 7.59 3.52 -1.73
N ILE A 12 6.54 4.19 -2.22
CA ILE A 12 5.34 4.47 -1.41
C ILE A 12 4.60 3.19 -1.06
N VAL A 13 4.36 2.30 -2.04
CA VAL A 13 3.62 1.06 -1.79
C VAL A 13 4.41 0.15 -0.83
N LEU A 14 5.75 0.12 -0.88
CA LEU A 14 6.59 -0.64 0.05
C LEU A 14 6.62 -0.04 1.47
N MET A 15 6.49 1.28 1.62
CA MET A 15 6.50 1.96 2.92
C MET A 15 5.15 1.93 3.62
N GLU A 16 4.05 1.87 2.87
CA GLU A 16 2.69 1.81 3.41
C GLU A 16 2.33 0.40 3.88
N THR A 17 1.34 0.29 4.76
CA THR A 17 0.85 -1.02 5.22
C THR A 17 0.27 -1.81 4.04
N GLN A 18 0.53 -3.11 4.03
CA GLN A 18 0.09 -4.03 2.95
C GLN A 18 -1.43 -4.06 2.75
N ASP A 19 -2.21 -3.51 3.69
CA ASP A 19 -3.67 -3.47 3.63
C ASP A 19 -4.20 -2.30 2.78
N ARG A 20 -3.37 -1.31 2.43
CA ARG A 20 -3.83 -0.08 1.78
C ARG A 20 -3.73 -0.11 0.26
N PHE A 21 -2.65 -0.67 -0.28
CA PHE A 21 -2.34 -0.63 -1.70
C PHE A 21 -1.86 -2.01 -2.19
N CYS A 22 -2.28 -2.39 -3.39
CA CYS A 22 -1.85 -3.65 -3.99
C CYS A 22 -0.46 -3.53 -4.63
N TYR A 23 0.29 -4.63 -4.62
CA TYR A 23 1.64 -4.72 -5.19
C TYR A 23 1.67 -5.31 -6.60
N CYS A 24 0.53 -5.69 -7.18
CA CYS A 24 0.49 -6.31 -8.50
C CYS A 24 0.91 -5.35 -9.61
N ASP A 25 1.45 -5.90 -10.69
CA ASP A 25 1.95 -5.12 -11.81
C ASP A 25 0.83 -4.30 -12.46
N ARG A 26 -0.38 -4.86 -12.51
CA ARG A 26 -1.54 -4.19 -13.07
C ARG A 26 -1.96 -2.94 -12.28
N PHE A 27 -1.96 -3.02 -10.96
CA PHE A 27 -2.26 -1.87 -10.10
C PHE A 27 -1.23 -0.77 -10.29
N ARG A 28 0.07 -1.13 -10.31
CA ARG A 28 1.17 -0.18 -10.54
C ARG A 28 1.08 0.48 -11.91
N ALA A 29 0.75 -0.29 -12.95
CA ALA A 29 0.58 0.21 -14.30
C ALA A 29 -0.60 1.20 -14.41
N ASP A 30 -1.75 0.89 -13.79
CA ASP A 30 -2.91 1.78 -13.77
C ASP A 30 -2.58 3.11 -13.06
N VAL A 31 -1.86 3.05 -11.94
CA VAL A 31 -1.38 4.25 -11.21
C VAL A 31 -0.41 5.05 -12.07
N ALA A 32 0.60 4.40 -12.65
CA ALA A 32 1.59 5.05 -13.50
C ALA A 32 0.95 5.76 -14.69
N ALA A 33 -0.05 5.13 -15.33
CA ALA A 33 -0.79 5.73 -16.44
C ALA A 33 -1.50 7.03 -16.01
N LEU A 34 -2.16 7.04 -14.85
CA LEU A 34 -2.82 8.24 -14.32
C LEU A 34 -1.83 9.37 -14.01
N VAL A 35 -0.68 9.03 -13.43
CA VAL A 35 0.36 10.00 -13.05
C VAL A 35 1.04 10.59 -14.29
N LEU A 36 1.42 9.75 -15.25
CA LEU A 36 2.12 10.19 -16.46
C LEU A 36 1.26 11.11 -17.32
N ASN A 37 -0.06 10.94 -17.31
CA ASN A 37 -0.99 11.85 -17.99
C ASN A 37 -1.05 13.26 -17.38
N GLN A 38 -0.60 13.44 -16.13
CA GLN A 38 -0.61 14.72 -15.41
C GLN A 38 0.75 15.43 -15.48
N LEU A 39 1.80 14.72 -15.86
CA LEU A 39 3.18 15.22 -15.89
C LEU A 39 3.58 15.62 -17.31
N LYS A 40 4.44 16.63 -17.42
CA LYS A 40 5.04 17.01 -18.70
C LYS A 40 5.94 15.85 -19.19
N PRO A 41 5.76 15.36 -20.44
CA PRO A 41 6.60 14.28 -20.96
C PRO A 41 8.05 14.74 -21.11
N ARG A 42 8.98 13.84 -20.79
CA ARG A 42 10.42 14.01 -20.93
C ARG A 42 11.00 12.73 -21.53
N TYR A 43 11.23 12.75 -22.85
CA TYR A 43 11.74 11.62 -23.62
C TYR A 43 13.22 11.81 -23.93
N ALA A 44 13.94 10.70 -23.96
CA ALA A 44 15.32 10.64 -24.43
C ALA A 44 15.43 9.58 -25.54
N THR A 45 16.22 9.87 -26.56
CA THR A 45 16.42 8.99 -27.73
C THR A 45 17.75 8.23 -27.67
N SER A 46 18.62 8.57 -26.73
CA SER A 46 19.89 7.89 -26.48
C SER A 46 20.02 7.47 -25.02
N PHE A 47 20.87 6.49 -24.77
CA PHE A 47 21.16 6.05 -23.41
C PHE A 47 21.73 7.19 -22.56
N GLU A 48 22.73 7.92 -23.07
CA GLU A 48 23.30 9.08 -22.36
C GLU A 48 22.24 10.14 -22.06
N GLY A 49 21.40 10.47 -23.04
CA GLY A 49 20.29 11.40 -22.85
C GLY A 49 19.29 10.92 -21.78
N SER A 50 19.08 9.60 -21.66
CA SER A 50 18.21 9.03 -20.62
C SER A 50 18.77 9.21 -19.22
N ILE A 51 20.10 9.11 -19.05
CA ILE A 51 20.78 9.34 -17.78
C ILE A 51 20.71 10.82 -17.41
N LEU A 52 21.05 11.73 -18.33
CA LEU A 52 20.96 13.18 -18.11
C LEU A 52 19.53 13.62 -17.79
N THR A 53 18.54 13.04 -18.48
CA THR A 53 17.13 13.33 -18.22
C THR A 53 16.71 12.84 -16.83
N LEU A 54 17.18 11.66 -16.41
CA LEU A 54 16.87 11.13 -15.09
C LEU A 54 17.50 11.98 -13.99
N ASP A 55 18.78 12.34 -14.13
CA ASP A 55 19.51 13.21 -13.20
C ASP A 55 18.83 14.57 -13.04
N ALA A 56 18.42 15.18 -14.16
CA ALA A 56 17.68 16.44 -14.16
C ALA A 56 16.28 16.31 -13.50
N ILE A 57 15.65 15.14 -13.54
CA ILE A 57 14.39 14.89 -12.83
C ILE A 57 14.65 14.73 -11.33
N GLN A 58 15.66 13.95 -10.95
CA GLN A 58 15.99 13.66 -9.56
C GLN A 58 16.47 14.90 -8.80
N SER A 59 17.20 15.79 -9.48
CA SER A 59 17.72 17.03 -8.90
C SER A 59 16.68 18.16 -8.79
N ASP A 60 15.51 18.01 -9.41
CA ASP A 60 14.43 19.01 -9.42
C ASP A 60 13.47 18.74 -8.24
N GLU A 61 13.71 19.38 -7.09
CA GLU A 61 12.94 19.15 -5.86
C GLU A 61 11.44 19.44 -6.02
N ASP A 62 11.08 20.53 -6.70
CA ASP A 62 9.68 20.89 -6.96
C ASP A 62 8.97 19.81 -7.80
N LEU A 63 9.67 19.29 -8.82
CA LEU A 63 9.16 18.19 -9.61
C LEU A 63 9.03 16.91 -8.77
N GLN A 64 9.97 16.61 -7.89
CA GLN A 64 9.90 15.44 -7.00
C GLN A 64 8.69 15.51 -6.06
N VAL A 65 8.44 16.69 -5.46
CA VAL A 65 7.24 16.95 -4.65
C VAL A 65 5.97 16.75 -5.48
N GLY A 66 5.95 17.28 -6.71
CA GLY A 66 4.84 17.11 -7.65
C GLY A 66 4.58 15.65 -7.99
N ILE A 67 5.61 14.88 -8.34
CA ILE A 67 5.51 13.44 -8.64
C ILE A 67 4.91 12.70 -7.45
N ARG A 68 5.45 12.89 -6.23
CA ARG A 68 4.93 12.23 -5.02
C ARG A 68 3.46 12.55 -4.78
N LYS A 69 3.07 13.82 -4.93
CA LYS A 69 1.67 14.25 -4.78
C LYS A 69 0.75 13.52 -5.77
N PHE A 70 1.08 13.56 -7.07
CA PHE A 70 0.26 12.91 -8.09
C PHE A 70 0.20 11.39 -7.93
N VAL A 71 1.30 10.76 -7.49
CA VAL A 71 1.33 9.34 -7.16
C VAL A 71 0.36 9.03 -6.02
N MET A 72 0.40 9.78 -4.91
CA MET A 72 -0.53 9.56 -3.79
C MET A 72 -2.00 9.72 -4.19
N GLU A 73 -2.33 10.76 -4.95
CA GLU A 73 -3.69 10.99 -5.44
C GLU A 73 -4.14 9.84 -6.37
N SER A 74 -3.25 9.37 -7.24
CA SER A 74 -3.55 8.28 -8.18
C SER A 74 -3.67 6.93 -7.47
N LEU A 75 -2.83 6.65 -6.47
CA LEU A 75 -2.92 5.45 -5.64
C LEU A 75 -4.28 5.33 -4.97
N VAL A 76 -4.76 6.40 -4.33
CA VAL A 76 -6.09 6.44 -3.70
C VAL A 76 -7.19 6.21 -4.74
N LYS A 77 -7.07 6.83 -5.92
CA LYS A 77 -8.06 6.70 -7.00
C LYS A 77 -8.16 5.28 -7.55
N VAL A 78 -7.02 4.60 -7.75
CA VAL A 78 -6.99 3.21 -8.25
C VAL A 78 -7.42 2.24 -7.15
N ALA A 79 -7.01 2.46 -5.90
CA ALA A 79 -7.43 1.63 -4.76
C ALA A 79 -8.95 1.64 -4.53
N ALA A 80 -9.64 2.73 -4.86
CA ALA A 80 -11.09 2.81 -4.78
C ALA A 80 -11.82 1.93 -5.81
N ASN A 81 -11.21 1.62 -6.95
CA ASN A 81 -11.77 0.74 -7.98
C ASN A 81 -10.67 -0.06 -8.70
N PRO A 82 -10.06 -1.03 -8.01
CA PRO A 82 -8.90 -1.74 -8.52
C PRO A 82 -9.32 -2.73 -9.60
N ARG A 83 -8.60 -2.75 -10.74
CA ARG A 83 -8.83 -3.69 -11.85
C ARG A 83 -7.91 -4.91 -11.79
N CYS A 84 -7.51 -5.29 -10.57
CA CYS A 84 -6.59 -6.38 -10.35
C CYS A 84 -7.24 -7.70 -10.78
N THR A 85 -6.46 -8.56 -11.43
CA THR A 85 -6.88 -9.92 -11.84
C THR A 85 -5.99 -11.01 -11.25
N GLU A 86 -4.96 -10.61 -10.50
CA GLU A 86 -4.00 -11.54 -9.90
C GLU A 86 -4.54 -12.12 -8.58
N PRO A 87 -4.41 -13.43 -8.35
CA PRO A 87 -5.02 -14.11 -7.20
C PRO A 87 -4.51 -13.61 -5.85
N ASP A 88 -3.28 -13.08 -5.80
CA ASP A 88 -2.65 -12.56 -4.58
C ASP A 88 -2.99 -11.08 -4.31
N CYS A 89 -3.97 -10.53 -5.01
CA CYS A 89 -4.40 -9.15 -4.79
C CYS A 89 -5.19 -9.01 -3.48
N ILE A 90 -4.71 -8.12 -2.60
CA ILE A 90 -5.39 -7.76 -1.35
C ILE A 90 -6.84 -7.28 -1.55
N PHE A 91 -7.16 -6.71 -2.71
CA PHE A 91 -8.51 -6.22 -3.04
C PHE A 91 -9.44 -7.31 -3.57
N LEU A 92 -8.89 -8.47 -3.97
CA LEU A 92 -9.65 -9.65 -4.38
C LEU A 92 -9.79 -10.68 -3.25
N ALA A 93 -8.98 -10.58 -2.21
CA ALA A 93 -9.15 -11.39 -1.01
C ALA A 93 -10.57 -11.18 -0.47
N PRO A 94 -11.32 -12.25 -0.14
CA PRO A 94 -12.61 -12.10 0.50
C PRO A 94 -12.38 -11.27 1.76
N LYS A 95 -13.11 -10.16 1.92
CA LYS A 95 -13.19 -9.45 3.20
C LYS A 95 -13.50 -10.52 4.22
N LYS A 96 -12.52 -10.91 5.05
CA LYS A 96 -12.82 -11.71 6.22
C LYS A 96 -13.70 -10.79 7.04
N ASP A 97 -14.99 -11.13 7.06
CA ASP A 97 -15.97 -10.50 7.90
C ASP A 97 -15.36 -10.31 9.29
N GLU A 98 -15.63 -9.13 9.85
CA GLU A 98 -15.32 -8.71 11.20
C GLU A 98 -15.35 -9.94 12.13
N VAL A 99 -14.16 -10.42 12.53
CA VAL A 99 -14.09 -11.35 13.64
C VAL A 99 -14.46 -10.49 14.84
N GLU A 100 -15.74 -10.51 15.20
CA GLU A 100 -16.23 -10.05 16.50
C GLU A 100 -15.34 -10.70 17.55
N LEU A 101 -14.42 -9.92 18.10
CA LEU A 101 -13.73 -10.27 19.32
C LEU A 101 -14.75 -10.05 20.44
N GLU A 102 -15.70 -10.98 20.57
CA GLU A 102 -16.48 -11.11 21.79
C GLU A 102 -15.49 -11.47 22.89
N LEU A 103 -15.08 -10.45 23.64
CA LEU A 103 -14.47 -10.63 24.94
C LEU A 103 -15.50 -11.33 25.82
N VAL A 104 -15.42 -12.66 25.86
CA VAL A 104 -16.08 -13.47 26.89
C VAL A 104 -15.64 -12.91 28.23
N THR A 105 -16.52 -12.16 28.89
CA THR A 105 -16.37 -11.84 30.31
C THR A 105 -16.61 -13.15 31.06
N ASP A 106 -15.57 -13.97 31.18
CA ASP A 106 -15.62 -15.16 32.01
C ASP A 106 -15.50 -14.72 33.47
N SER A 107 -16.65 -14.39 34.04
CA SER A 107 -16.87 -14.32 35.47
C SER A 107 -16.75 -15.73 36.05
N GLY A 108 -15.53 -16.16 36.39
CA GLY A 108 -15.40 -17.49 37.02
C GLY A 108 -13.99 -18.02 37.27
N SER A 109 -13.26 -17.45 38.23
CA SER A 109 -12.26 -18.20 39.00
C SER A 109 -11.95 -17.42 40.28
N LEU A 110 -12.19 -17.95 41.47
CA LEU A 110 -11.23 -18.89 42.06
C LEU A 110 -11.90 -19.89 43.02
N ARG A 111 -11.53 -21.14 42.78
CA ARG A 111 -11.74 -22.30 43.65
C ARG A 111 -10.86 -22.16 44.90
N HIS A 112 -11.40 -22.54 46.06
CA HIS A 112 -10.66 -23.39 46.99
C HIS A 112 -11.61 -24.42 47.60
N SER A 113 -11.39 -25.68 47.22
CA SER A 113 -11.98 -26.86 47.83
C SER A 113 -10.85 -27.62 48.54
N GLY A 114 -11.15 -28.11 49.75
CA GLY A 114 -10.37 -29.05 50.55
C GLY A 114 -9.70 -28.40 51.77
N ALA A 115 -9.82 -28.89 53.00
CA ALA A 115 -10.51 -30.06 53.57
C ALA A 115 -10.46 -29.97 55.12
N ASN A 116 -11.46 -30.55 55.80
CA ASN A 116 -11.39 -31.19 57.15
C ASN A 116 -11.01 -30.27 58.37
N VAL A 117 -11.46 -30.37 59.62
CA VAL A 117 -12.04 -31.36 60.56
C VAL A 117 -12.67 -30.49 61.69
N LEU A 118 -13.85 -30.70 62.29
CA LEU A 118 -14.14 -31.56 63.46
C LEU A 118 -15.60 -31.32 63.88
N ARG A 119 -16.28 -32.42 64.20
CA ARG A 119 -17.46 -32.48 65.07
C ARG A 119 -17.02 -32.25 66.52
N GLU A 120 -17.74 -31.40 67.25
CA GLU A 120 -18.58 -31.68 68.44
C GLU A 120 -19.03 -30.36 69.08
#